data_AF-A0A2K1Y7N3-F1
#
_entry.id   AF-A0A2K1Y7N3-F1
#
_cell.length_a   1.000
_cell.length_b   1.000
_cell.length_c   1.000
_cell.angle_alpha   90.00
_cell.angle_beta   90.00
_cell.angle_gamma   90.00
#
_symmetry.space_group_name_H-M   'P 1'
#
loop_
_entity.id
_entity.type
_entity.pdbx_description
1 polymer ?
#
loop_
_entity_poly.entity_id
_entity_poly.type
_entity_poly.pdbx_seq_one_letter_code
_entity_poly.pdbx_strand_id
1 'polypeptide(L)'
;MALIEALYDILEHPSSMLGVRTETVGFLGPLWISFLIGLIIGWSWKPKWVTRESDKLASCVSKILESSLPSSPCRFLMSPLKSFGSFSQWNSFLVRSSNCEASWVVDNNNNLEHQKPSHVPPTEYEDCRSQLNEEQSNIASLVTEEDLKHLNQLVEVKDGGSTWIHMMDRSTPTMRYQAWRRDPKTGPPQYRSSTVFEDASPEIVRDLFWDDDFRTKWDDMLAYSAILDECSITGTMLVHWIRKFPFFCSDREYIIGRRIWESGRSYFCVTKGVPCSSVPRQDKPRRVDLYYSSWCIRAVESRRGDGQLTACEVLLFHHEDMGIPWEIAKLGVRQGMWGTVKKIEPGLRAYQKARASGAELSRPAFMAQVNTKINPELLRSLGGDENLSENEAATTTSEKSLGRNIPKLLIFGGAIILACSFDRGLLTKAFIFNVGRRFGNMGRNARLNAGTT
;
A
#
# COMPACT_ATOMS: atom_id res chain seq x y z
N MET A 1 0.98 -37.50 -10.33
CA MET A 1 0.99 -38.49 -11.44
C MET A 1 0.47 -39.84 -10.97
N ALA A 2 1.10 -40.49 -9.98
CA ALA A 2 0.66 -41.82 -9.48
C ALA A 2 -0.80 -41.90 -8.98
N LEU A 3 -1.35 -40.82 -8.42
CA LEU A 3 -2.72 -40.80 -7.87
C LEU A 3 -3.80 -40.71 -8.97
N ILE A 4 -3.45 -40.16 -10.13
CA ILE A 4 -4.36 -40.04 -11.28
C ILE A 4 -4.40 -41.37 -12.05
N GLU A 5 -3.26 -42.04 -12.18
CA GLU A 5 -3.17 -43.36 -12.81
C GLU A 5 -3.92 -44.43 -12.01
N ALA A 6 -3.78 -44.43 -10.68
CA ALA A 6 -4.53 -45.35 -9.81
C ALA A 6 -6.05 -45.14 -9.88
N LEU A 7 -6.52 -43.92 -10.10
CA LEU A 7 -7.95 -43.63 -10.28
C LEU A 7 -8.46 -44.09 -11.65
N TYR A 8 -7.60 -44.10 -12.67
CA TYR A 8 -7.94 -44.54 -14.03
C TYR A 8 -8.08 -46.06 -14.10
N ASP A 9 -7.17 -46.80 -13.47
CA ASP A 9 -7.19 -48.27 -13.40
C ASP A 9 -8.46 -48.82 -12.69
N ILE A 10 -8.93 -48.14 -11.64
CA ILE A 10 -10.15 -48.50 -10.90
C ILE A 10 -11.42 -48.28 -11.75
N LEU A 11 -11.39 -47.34 -12.70
CA LEU A 11 -12.50 -47.06 -13.61
C LEU A 11 -12.58 -48.03 -14.79
N GLU A 12 -11.45 -48.64 -15.18
CA GLU A 12 -11.33 -49.45 -16.39
C GLU A 12 -11.62 -50.95 -16.16
N HIS A 13 -11.51 -51.45 -14.91
CA HIS A 13 -11.74 -52.86 -14.56
C HIS A 13 -12.65 -53.05 -13.33
N PRO A 14 -13.98 -53.17 -13.50
CA PRO A 14 -14.91 -53.37 -12.38
C PRO A 14 -14.96 -54.85 -11.96
N SER A 15 -13.94 -55.33 -11.24
CA SER A 15 -13.94 -56.66 -10.63
C SER A 15 -14.63 -56.63 -9.25
N SER A 16 -15.89 -57.07 -9.24
CA SER A 16 -16.76 -57.28 -8.07
C SER A 16 -17.19 -56.02 -7.28
N MET A 17 -18.52 -55.82 -7.16
CA MET A 17 -19.14 -54.68 -6.46
C MET A 17 -18.74 -54.50 -4.99
N LEU A 18 -18.07 -55.48 -4.38
CA LEU A 18 -17.67 -55.44 -2.98
C LEU A 18 -16.25 -54.86 -2.79
N GLY A 19 -15.32 -55.10 -3.73
CA GLY A 19 -13.94 -54.59 -3.68
C GLY A 19 -13.83 -53.08 -3.98
N VAL A 20 -14.58 -52.62 -4.99
CA VAL A 20 -14.65 -51.19 -5.37
C VAL A 20 -15.18 -50.34 -4.20
N ARG A 21 -16.09 -50.87 -3.38
CA ARG A 21 -16.61 -50.16 -2.19
C ARG A 21 -15.56 -49.99 -1.10
N THR A 22 -14.70 -50.99 -0.87
CA THR A 22 -13.65 -50.91 0.16
C THR A 22 -12.48 -50.03 -0.26
N GLU A 23 -12.08 -50.06 -1.54
CA GLU A 23 -10.96 -49.24 -2.02
C GLU A 23 -11.34 -47.76 -2.16
N THR A 24 -12.56 -47.45 -2.62
CA THR A 24 -13.05 -46.06 -2.68
C THR A 24 -13.16 -45.44 -1.28
N VAL A 25 -13.56 -46.23 -0.27
CA VAL A 25 -13.62 -45.77 1.14
C VAL A 25 -12.22 -45.57 1.73
N GLY A 26 -11.24 -46.40 1.34
CA GLY A 26 -9.83 -46.24 1.74
C GLY A 26 -9.18 -44.96 1.23
N PHE A 27 -9.52 -44.53 0.00
CA PHE A 27 -9.00 -43.29 -0.59
C PHE A 27 -9.76 -42.03 -0.16
N LEU A 28 -11.09 -42.10 0.00
CA LEU A 28 -11.88 -40.94 0.43
C LEU A 28 -11.78 -40.67 1.93
N GLY A 29 -11.50 -41.69 2.76
CA GLY A 29 -11.39 -41.55 4.21
C GLY A 29 -10.39 -40.48 4.67
N PRO A 30 -9.11 -40.53 4.24
CA PRO A 30 -8.11 -39.53 4.61
C PRO A 30 -8.46 -38.11 4.12
N LEU A 31 -9.08 -37.99 2.93
CA LEU A 31 -9.54 -36.71 2.39
C LEU A 31 -10.69 -36.12 3.21
N TRP A 32 -11.66 -36.94 3.63
CA TRP A 32 -12.72 -36.49 4.53
C TRP A 32 -12.22 -36.15 5.93
N ILE A 33 -11.25 -36.90 6.45
CA ILE A 33 -10.62 -36.62 7.75
C ILE A 33 -9.87 -35.28 7.69
N SER A 34 -9.06 -35.04 6.66
CA SER A 34 -8.36 -33.75 6.48
C SER A 34 -9.33 -32.57 6.30
N PHE A 35 -10.44 -32.76 5.57
CA PHE A 35 -11.50 -31.76 5.46
C PHE A 35 -12.14 -31.45 6.82
N LEU A 36 -12.51 -32.48 7.60
CA LEU A 36 -13.09 -32.32 8.94
C LEU A 36 -12.12 -31.67 9.92
N ILE A 37 -10.83 -32.03 9.87
CA ILE A 37 -9.78 -31.37 10.67
C ILE A 37 -9.65 -29.90 10.27
N GLY A 38 -9.64 -29.57 8.98
CA GLY A 38 -9.63 -28.17 8.50
C GLY A 38 -10.86 -27.39 8.96
N LEU A 39 -12.03 -28.03 9.00
CA LEU A 39 -13.27 -27.44 9.48
C LEU A 39 -13.24 -27.20 11.00
N ILE A 40 -12.74 -28.16 11.78
CA ILE A 40 -12.55 -28.03 13.23
C ILE A 40 -11.51 -26.95 13.53
N ILE A 41 -10.37 -26.94 12.85
CA ILE A 41 -9.34 -25.89 13.02
C ILE A 41 -9.92 -24.53 12.65
N GLY A 42 -10.66 -24.40 11.54
CA GLY A 42 -11.31 -23.15 11.15
C GLY A 42 -12.38 -22.68 12.14
N TRP A 43 -13.10 -23.60 12.80
CA TRP A 43 -14.14 -23.28 13.79
C TRP A 43 -13.57 -23.01 15.20
N SER A 44 -12.47 -23.67 15.55
CA SER A 44 -11.76 -23.47 16.81
C SER A 44 -10.74 -22.32 16.74
N TRP A 45 -10.37 -21.89 15.54
CA TRP A 45 -9.59 -20.68 15.33
C TRP A 45 -10.47 -19.45 15.55
N LYS A 46 -10.54 -19.02 16.82
CA LYS A 46 -11.00 -17.68 17.18
C LYS A 46 -9.81 -16.73 17.18
N PRO A 47 -9.65 -15.88 16.16
CA PRO A 47 -8.62 -14.85 16.20
C PRO A 47 -8.83 -13.92 17.40
N LYS A 48 -7.84 -13.88 18.32
CA LYS A 48 -7.84 -13.01 19.52
C LYS A 48 -7.84 -11.51 19.21
N TRP A 49 -7.76 -11.09 17.94
CA TRP A 49 -7.91 -9.69 17.54
C TRP A 49 -9.38 -9.24 17.47
N VAL A 50 -10.36 -10.15 17.51
CA VAL A 50 -11.80 -9.81 17.54
C VAL A 50 -12.33 -9.59 18.97
N THR A 51 -11.65 -10.10 20.00
CA THR A 51 -12.11 -9.98 21.41
C THR A 51 -11.47 -8.82 22.17
N ARG A 52 -10.47 -8.11 21.60
CA ARG A 52 -9.78 -7.02 22.31
C ARG A 52 -10.53 -5.67 22.27
N GLU A 53 -11.65 -5.58 21.55
CA GLU A 53 -12.48 -4.36 21.50
C GLU A 53 -13.76 -4.45 22.35
N SER A 54 -14.29 -5.64 22.69
CA SER A 54 -15.53 -5.73 23.49
C SER A 54 -15.33 -5.33 24.95
N ASP A 55 -14.17 -5.61 25.52
CA ASP A 55 -13.92 -5.38 26.96
C ASP A 55 -13.71 -3.89 27.29
N LYS A 56 -13.35 -3.07 26.28
CA LYS A 56 -13.27 -1.61 26.42
C LYS A 56 -14.65 -0.94 26.30
N LEU A 57 -15.59 -1.53 25.56
CA LEU A 57 -16.95 -1.00 25.42
C LEU A 57 -17.83 -1.32 26.64
N ALA A 58 -17.68 -2.50 27.25
CA ALA A 58 -18.43 -2.87 28.46
C ALA A 58 -18.05 -2.02 29.70
N SER A 59 -16.76 -1.62 29.82
CA SER A 59 -16.31 -0.70 30.86
C SER A 59 -16.73 0.76 30.63
N CYS A 60 -16.99 1.15 29.38
CA CYS A 60 -17.38 2.53 29.05
C CYS A 60 -18.88 2.75 29.33
N VAL A 61 -19.72 1.76 29.04
CA VAL A 61 -21.18 1.84 29.28
C VAL A 61 -21.51 1.85 30.78
N SER A 62 -20.74 1.15 31.61
CA SER A 62 -20.91 1.16 33.07
C SER A 62 -20.49 2.48 33.72
N LYS A 63 -19.53 3.23 33.13
CA LYS A 63 -19.12 4.56 33.61
C LYS A 63 -20.02 5.71 33.15
N ILE A 64 -20.78 5.54 32.08
CA ILE A 64 -21.71 6.56 31.56
C ILE A 64 -23.04 6.55 32.34
N LEU A 65 -23.40 5.42 32.97
CA LEU A 65 -24.67 5.30 33.70
C LEU A 65 -24.62 5.77 35.17
N GLU A 66 -23.45 6.08 35.71
CA GLU A 66 -23.29 6.56 37.11
C GLU A 66 -23.09 8.09 37.24
N SER A 67 -22.97 8.83 36.13
CA SER A 67 -22.67 10.26 36.17
C SER A 67 -23.87 11.19 35.93
N SER A 68 -25.07 10.79 36.37
CA SER A 68 -26.23 11.68 36.37
C SER A 68 -26.90 11.69 37.73
N LEU A 69 -26.48 12.61 38.61
CA LEU A 69 -27.29 13.31 39.64
C LEU A 69 -26.44 14.46 40.26
N PRO A 70 -26.98 15.67 40.50
CA PRO A 70 -26.20 16.85 40.89
C PRO A 70 -26.30 17.19 42.39
N SER A 71 -25.23 17.71 42.99
CA SER A 71 -25.30 18.69 44.09
C SER A 71 -23.97 19.43 44.31
N SER A 72 -24.09 20.69 44.76
CA SER A 72 -23.08 21.76 44.83
C SER A 72 -22.41 21.83 46.24
N PRO A 73 -21.66 22.88 46.65
CA PRO A 73 -20.18 22.94 46.66
C PRO A 73 -19.58 23.10 48.08
N CYS A 74 -18.28 22.78 48.28
CA CYS A 74 -17.30 23.61 49.03
C CYS A 74 -15.97 22.89 49.41
N ARG A 75 -14.90 23.69 49.32
CA ARG A 75 -13.68 23.79 50.17
C ARG A 75 -12.51 22.79 50.05
N PHE A 76 -11.39 23.39 49.60
CA PHE A 76 -9.97 23.22 49.98
C PHE A 76 -9.56 22.08 50.93
N LEU A 77 -8.55 21.30 50.52
CA LEU A 77 -7.30 21.09 51.30
C LEU A 77 -6.20 20.38 50.48
N MET A 78 -4.98 20.58 50.95
CA MET A 78 -3.67 20.41 50.30
C MET A 78 -3.24 18.95 50.00
N SER A 79 -2.21 18.88 49.15
CA SER A 79 -1.35 17.77 48.67
C SER A 79 -0.70 16.92 49.82
N PRO A 80 0.16 15.87 49.62
CA PRO A 80 1.19 15.70 48.58
C PRO A 80 1.58 14.27 48.07
N LEU A 81 2.40 14.28 47.00
CA LEU A 81 3.39 13.32 46.49
C LEU A 81 3.28 11.80 46.80
N LYS A 82 3.44 10.97 45.76
CA LYS A 82 4.53 9.95 45.69
C LYS A 82 4.75 9.38 44.28
N SER A 83 6.02 8.99 44.10
CA SER A 83 6.80 8.69 42.90
C SER A 83 6.46 7.40 42.15
N PHE A 84 6.97 7.36 40.92
CA PHE A 84 7.10 6.29 39.94
C PHE A 84 7.86 5.01 40.39
N GLY A 85 7.62 3.93 39.64
CA GLY A 85 8.36 2.65 39.58
C GLY A 85 7.37 1.48 39.55
N SER A 86 7.46 0.41 38.76
CA SER A 86 8.52 -0.21 37.98
C SER A 86 7.86 -1.29 37.10
N PHE A 87 8.32 -1.50 35.86
CA PHE A 87 8.12 -2.77 35.16
C PHE A 87 9.45 -3.22 34.54
N SER A 88 9.89 -4.39 34.99
CA SER A 88 11.05 -5.20 34.59
C SER A 88 11.00 -5.58 33.11
N GLN A 89 12.03 -5.25 32.33
CA GLN A 89 13.19 -6.10 31.98
C GLN A 89 12.84 -7.32 31.11
N TRP A 90 13.33 -7.32 29.86
CA TRP A 90 13.83 -8.50 29.13
C TRP A 90 15.05 -8.08 28.30
N ASN A 91 16.08 -8.92 28.36
CA ASN A 91 17.47 -8.67 27.97
C ASN A 91 17.67 -8.66 26.44
N SER A 92 18.44 -7.70 25.94
CA SER A 92 19.09 -7.76 24.63
C SER A 92 20.50 -8.34 24.76
N PHE A 93 20.81 -9.30 23.89
CA PHE A 93 22.16 -9.82 23.69
C PHE A 93 23.05 -8.73 23.10
N LEU A 94 24.20 -8.53 23.75
CA LEU A 94 25.28 -7.66 23.35
C LEU A 94 25.93 -8.19 22.05
N VAL A 95 25.84 -7.43 20.97
CA VAL A 95 26.88 -7.39 19.94
C VAL A 95 27.53 -6.02 20.04
N ARG A 96 28.82 -6.07 20.35
CA ARG A 96 29.71 -4.96 20.67
C ARG A 96 30.06 -4.18 19.39
N SER A 97 29.45 -3.02 19.20
CA SER A 97 29.94 -2.02 18.24
C SER A 97 30.96 -1.13 18.94
N SER A 98 32.17 -1.05 18.37
CA SER A 98 33.24 -0.14 18.77
C SER A 98 32.83 1.31 18.48
N ASN A 99 32.60 2.09 19.53
CA ASN A 99 32.52 3.55 19.42
C ASN A 99 33.93 4.13 19.44
N CYS A 100 34.27 4.88 18.40
CA CYS A 100 35.38 5.84 18.41
C CYS A 100 34.83 7.14 19.02
N GLU A 101 35.18 7.39 20.28
CA GLU A 101 34.75 8.55 21.06
C GLU A 101 35.82 9.64 20.92
N ALA A 102 35.52 10.73 20.20
CA ALA A 102 36.35 11.93 20.22
C ALA A 102 35.86 12.86 21.34
N SER A 103 36.56 12.78 22.47
CA SER A 103 36.37 13.59 23.67
C SER A 103 36.80 15.04 23.43
N TRP A 104 35.90 16.01 23.61
CA TRP A 104 36.23 17.42 23.79
C TRP A 104 36.27 17.74 25.28
N VAL A 105 37.48 17.78 25.86
CA VAL A 105 37.74 18.35 27.17
C VAL A 105 37.84 19.86 26.99
N VAL A 106 37.01 20.62 27.71
CA VAL A 106 37.13 22.07 27.87
C VAL A 106 38.09 22.32 29.04
N ASP A 107 39.31 22.74 28.73
CA ASP A 107 40.20 23.34 29.72
C ASP A 107 40.30 24.85 29.47
N ASN A 108 39.78 25.61 30.43
CA ASN A 108 39.98 27.05 30.54
C ASN A 108 41.37 27.31 31.10
N ASN A 109 42.26 27.93 30.33
CA ASN A 109 43.31 28.76 30.91
C ASN A 109 43.75 29.87 29.95
N ASN A 110 43.59 31.10 30.42
CA ASN A 110 44.09 32.32 29.80
C ASN A 110 45.61 32.38 29.94
N ASN A 111 46.34 32.54 28.84
CA ASN A 111 47.51 33.42 28.78
C ASN A 111 47.85 33.76 27.32
N LEU A 112 47.96 35.05 27.05
CA LEU A 112 48.42 35.63 25.79
C LEU A 112 49.89 35.28 25.56
N GLU A 113 50.22 34.77 24.38
CA GLU A 113 51.46 35.12 23.67
C GLU A 113 51.29 34.90 22.16
N HIS A 114 51.74 35.88 21.38
CA HIS A 114 51.67 35.90 19.92
C HIS A 114 52.48 34.77 19.28
N GLN A 115 51.81 33.86 18.57
CA GLN A 115 52.44 33.06 17.52
C GLN A 115 51.63 33.10 16.22
N LYS A 116 52.38 33.33 15.14
CA LYS A 116 52.00 33.49 13.73
C LYS A 116 51.24 32.26 13.20
N PRO A 117 50.21 32.41 12.33
CA PRO A 117 49.53 31.26 11.76
C PRO A 117 50.46 30.50 10.82
N SER A 118 50.69 29.23 11.12
CA SER A 118 51.35 28.29 10.23
C SER A 118 50.43 27.98 9.05
N HIS A 119 50.96 28.14 7.83
CA HIS A 119 50.27 27.83 6.59
C HIS A 119 49.98 26.32 6.50
N VAL A 120 48.71 25.95 6.50
CA VAL A 120 48.25 24.65 5.96
C VAL A 120 48.23 24.77 4.44
N PRO A 121 48.71 23.79 3.66
CA PRO A 121 48.70 23.87 2.20
C PRO A 121 47.26 23.97 1.66
N PRO A 122 47.00 24.77 0.60
CA PRO A 122 45.69 24.84 -0.05
C PRO A 122 45.17 23.49 -0.59
N THR A 123 46.07 22.52 -0.74
CA THR A 123 45.82 21.24 -1.42
C THR A 123 44.91 20.30 -0.64
N GLU A 124 44.97 20.28 0.70
CA GLU A 124 44.11 19.39 1.51
C GLU A 124 42.66 19.89 1.57
N TYR A 125 42.45 21.21 1.54
CA TYR A 125 41.10 21.81 1.53
C TYR A 125 40.39 21.59 0.17
N GLU A 126 41.11 21.67 -0.94
CA GLU A 126 40.52 21.41 -2.26
C GLU A 126 40.18 19.93 -2.44
N ASP A 127 41.00 19.01 -1.94
CA ASP A 127 40.78 17.56 -2.05
C ASP A 127 39.56 17.09 -1.22
N CYS A 128 39.38 17.61 0.00
CA CYS A 128 38.14 17.33 0.76
C CYS A 128 36.89 17.90 0.08
N ARG A 129 37.01 19.06 -0.58
CA ARG A 129 35.88 19.70 -1.25
C ARG A 129 35.51 19.00 -2.56
N SER A 130 36.49 18.47 -3.30
CA SER A 130 36.23 17.64 -4.48
C SER A 130 35.56 16.33 -4.11
N GLN A 131 36.03 15.64 -3.06
CA GLN A 131 35.42 14.39 -2.58
C GLN A 131 33.95 14.58 -2.15
N LEU A 132 33.65 15.62 -1.37
CA LEU A 132 32.27 15.94 -0.98
C LEU A 132 31.37 16.29 -2.18
N ASN A 133 31.90 16.97 -3.18
CA ASN A 133 31.15 17.28 -4.40
C ASN A 133 30.90 16.03 -5.24
N GLU A 134 31.86 15.11 -5.32
CA GLU A 134 31.71 13.81 -5.99
C GLU A 134 30.68 12.93 -5.28
N GLU A 135 30.71 12.83 -3.95
CA GLU A 135 29.71 12.10 -3.16
C GLU A 135 28.31 12.68 -3.36
N GLN A 136 28.14 14.00 -3.26
CA GLN A 136 26.85 14.66 -3.52
C GLN A 136 26.36 14.46 -4.95
N SER A 137 27.27 14.44 -5.92
CA SER A 137 26.96 14.14 -7.32
C SER A 137 26.50 12.69 -7.51
N ASN A 138 27.20 11.74 -6.88
CA ASN A 138 26.86 10.31 -6.92
C ASN A 138 25.46 10.06 -6.37
N ILE A 139 25.13 10.63 -5.20
CA ILE A 139 23.79 10.50 -4.62
C ILE A 139 22.74 11.22 -5.46
N ALA A 140 23.03 12.41 -5.99
CA ALA A 140 22.13 13.12 -6.89
C ALA A 140 21.77 12.28 -8.13
N SER A 141 22.72 11.51 -8.65
CA SER A 141 22.55 10.66 -9.85
C SER A 141 21.67 9.43 -9.63
N LEU A 142 21.35 9.06 -8.38
CA LEU A 142 20.49 7.90 -8.09
C LEU A 142 19.08 8.06 -8.64
N VAL A 143 18.57 9.29 -8.70
CA VAL A 143 17.25 9.62 -9.24
C VAL A 143 17.37 10.83 -10.17
N THR A 144 17.15 10.60 -11.45
CA THR A 144 17.49 11.52 -12.54
C THR A 144 16.27 12.18 -13.15
N GLU A 145 16.49 13.11 -14.08
CA GLU A 145 15.40 13.78 -14.81
C GLU A 145 14.64 12.84 -15.74
N GLU A 146 15.25 11.72 -16.16
CA GLU A 146 14.56 10.65 -16.91
C GLU A 146 13.48 9.98 -16.05
N ASP A 147 13.74 9.80 -14.74
CA ASP A 147 12.73 9.27 -13.82
C ASP A 147 11.55 10.24 -13.66
N LEU A 148 11.83 11.55 -13.63
CA LEU A 148 10.80 12.59 -13.64
C LEU A 148 9.99 12.56 -14.93
N LYS A 149 10.65 12.47 -16.09
CA LYS A 149 9.98 12.36 -17.40
C LYS A 149 9.05 11.15 -17.43
N HIS A 150 9.51 10.01 -16.93
CA HIS A 150 8.69 8.80 -16.82
C HIS A 150 7.46 9.01 -15.91
N LEU A 151 7.65 9.59 -14.73
CA LEU A 151 6.54 9.92 -13.82
C LEU A 151 5.55 10.88 -14.48
N ASN A 152 6.02 11.89 -15.23
CA ASN A 152 5.14 12.81 -15.93
C ASN A 152 4.30 12.11 -17.00
N GLN A 153 4.90 11.21 -17.78
CA GLN A 153 4.17 10.40 -18.75
C GLN A 153 3.08 9.54 -18.08
N LEU A 154 3.34 8.98 -16.89
CA LEU A 154 2.34 8.23 -16.12
C LEU A 154 1.19 9.12 -15.64
N VAL A 155 1.49 10.33 -15.14
CA VAL A 155 0.49 11.32 -14.70
C VAL A 155 -0.40 11.76 -15.86
N GLU A 156 0.19 12.01 -17.03
CA GLU A 156 -0.53 12.38 -18.26
C GLU A 156 -1.20 11.20 -18.97
N VAL A 157 -0.96 9.96 -18.51
CA VAL A 157 -1.44 8.72 -19.15
C VAL A 157 -0.95 8.60 -20.60
N LYS A 158 0.30 9.01 -20.84
CA LYS A 158 1.03 8.96 -22.12
C LYS A 158 2.24 8.02 -22.07
N ASP A 159 2.30 7.13 -21.08
CA ASP A 159 3.41 6.22 -20.85
C ASP A 159 3.45 5.02 -21.83
N GLY A 160 2.52 4.94 -22.78
CA GLY A 160 2.42 3.85 -23.75
C GLY A 160 2.00 2.50 -23.17
N GLY A 161 1.74 2.42 -21.86
CA GLY A 161 1.30 1.19 -21.22
C GLY A 161 -0.17 0.84 -21.49
N SER A 162 -0.56 -0.38 -21.12
CA SER A 162 -1.93 -0.87 -21.30
C SER A 162 -2.95 -0.08 -20.47
N THR A 163 -4.22 -0.18 -20.87
CA THR A 163 -5.33 0.49 -20.20
C THR A 163 -5.44 0.07 -18.73
N TRP A 164 -5.60 1.07 -17.86
CA TRP A 164 -5.86 0.88 -16.44
C TRP A 164 -7.24 0.27 -16.19
N ILE A 165 -7.28 -0.87 -15.48
CA ILE A 165 -8.50 -1.57 -15.07
C ILE A 165 -8.90 -1.08 -13.68
N HIS A 166 -10.10 -0.53 -13.55
CA HIS A 166 -10.62 -0.05 -12.27
C HIS A 166 -10.78 -1.20 -11.27
N MET A 167 -10.28 -1.00 -10.04
CA MET A 167 -10.30 -1.99 -8.97
C MET A 167 -11.12 -1.57 -7.76
N MET A 168 -11.17 -0.27 -7.45
CA MET A 168 -11.72 0.20 -6.19
C MET A 168 -12.15 1.67 -6.27
N ASP A 169 -13.33 1.99 -5.70
CA ASP A 169 -13.77 3.36 -5.39
C ASP A 169 -14.33 3.34 -3.96
N ARG A 170 -13.72 4.11 -3.07
CA ARG A 170 -14.06 4.19 -1.63
C ARG A 170 -13.98 5.64 -1.17
N SER A 171 -14.77 5.97 -0.16
CA SER A 171 -14.75 7.31 0.43
C SER A 171 -15.04 7.27 1.92
N THR A 172 -14.55 8.30 2.60
CA THR A 172 -14.98 8.76 3.92
C THR A 172 -15.46 10.21 3.76
N PRO A 173 -15.97 10.86 4.82
CA PRO A 173 -16.30 12.29 4.76
C PRO A 173 -15.12 13.18 4.35
N THR A 174 -13.90 12.84 4.78
CA THR A 174 -12.68 13.66 4.61
C THR A 174 -11.70 13.13 3.57
N MET A 175 -11.99 11.97 2.96
CA MET A 175 -11.07 11.29 2.03
C MET A 175 -11.84 10.62 0.89
N ARG A 176 -11.29 10.61 -0.32
CA ARG A 176 -11.74 9.76 -1.44
C ARG A 176 -10.56 8.96 -1.96
N TYR A 177 -10.80 7.71 -2.33
CA TYR A 177 -9.78 6.80 -2.83
C TYR A 177 -10.31 6.03 -4.04
N GLN A 178 -9.60 6.14 -5.15
CA GLN A 178 -9.82 5.33 -6.35
C GLN A 178 -8.55 4.59 -6.73
N ALA A 179 -8.67 3.35 -7.19
CA ALA A 179 -7.53 2.54 -7.58
C ALA A 179 -7.78 1.74 -8.86
N TRP A 180 -6.71 1.58 -9.63
CA TRP A 180 -6.65 0.83 -10.86
C TRP A 180 -5.41 -0.08 -10.88
N ARG A 181 -5.46 -1.11 -11.72
CA ARG A 181 -4.32 -1.97 -12.02
C ARG A 181 -4.23 -2.23 -13.51
N ARG A 182 -3.03 -2.51 -13.98
CA ARG A 182 -2.81 -3.18 -15.25
C ARG A 182 -1.77 -4.28 -15.09
N ASP A 183 -1.89 -5.31 -15.92
CA ASP A 183 -1.01 -6.46 -15.92
C ASP A 183 -0.14 -6.39 -17.20
N PRO A 184 1.13 -5.93 -17.12
CA PRO A 184 2.00 -5.87 -18.28
C PRO A 184 2.37 -7.28 -18.76
N LYS A 185 2.81 -7.40 -20.02
CA LYS A 185 3.28 -8.69 -20.58
C LYS A 185 4.51 -9.23 -19.85
N THR A 186 5.36 -8.32 -19.39
CA THR A 186 6.60 -8.59 -18.67
C THR A 186 6.63 -7.76 -17.39
N GLY A 187 7.12 -8.37 -16.30
CA GLY A 187 7.21 -7.71 -15.00
C GLY A 187 5.94 -7.80 -14.14
N PRO A 188 6.00 -7.25 -12.90
CA PRO A 188 4.93 -7.36 -11.93
C PRO A 188 3.68 -6.54 -12.31
N PRO A 189 2.50 -6.85 -11.72
CA PRO A 189 1.33 -6.00 -11.82
C PRO A 189 1.64 -4.57 -11.41
N GLN A 190 1.11 -3.62 -12.18
CA GLN A 190 1.27 -2.19 -11.92
C GLN A 190 -0.02 -1.64 -11.34
N TYR A 191 0.10 -0.73 -10.37
CA TYR A 191 -1.01 -0.12 -9.67
C TYR A 191 -0.97 1.40 -9.82
N ARG A 192 -2.15 1.99 -9.96
CA ARG A 192 -2.38 3.43 -9.94
C ARG A 192 -3.46 3.71 -8.90
N SER A 193 -3.32 4.79 -8.13
CA SER A 193 -4.45 5.27 -7.31
C SER A 193 -4.52 6.79 -7.28
N SER A 194 -5.72 7.32 -7.08
CA SER A 194 -5.98 8.71 -6.76
C SER A 194 -6.56 8.77 -5.34
N THR A 195 -5.91 9.53 -4.48
CA THR A 195 -6.37 9.77 -3.12
C THR A 195 -6.57 11.25 -2.92
N VAL A 196 -7.79 11.68 -2.58
CA VAL A 196 -8.09 13.08 -2.28
C VAL A 196 -8.31 13.23 -0.77
N PHE A 197 -7.54 14.12 -0.14
CA PHE A 197 -7.70 14.52 1.26
C PHE A 197 -8.32 15.92 1.32
N GLU A 198 -9.46 16.04 2.00
CA GLU A 198 -10.07 17.34 2.26
C GLU A 198 -9.26 18.12 3.31
N ASP A 199 -9.28 19.45 3.23
CA ASP A 199 -8.65 20.35 4.21
C ASP A 199 -7.16 20.02 4.43
N ALA A 200 -6.44 19.84 3.33
CA ALA A 200 -5.03 19.50 3.32
C ALA A 200 -4.31 20.22 2.17
N SER A 201 -3.17 20.81 2.48
CA SER A 201 -2.34 21.46 1.46
C SER A 201 -1.36 20.47 0.84
N PRO A 202 -0.91 20.66 -0.41
CA PRO A 202 0.11 19.81 -1.03
C PRO A 202 1.42 19.73 -0.23
N GLU A 203 1.79 20.83 0.44
CA GLU A 203 3.03 20.95 1.21
C GLU A 203 2.98 20.05 2.46
N ILE A 204 1.86 20.05 3.20
CA ILE A 204 1.72 19.19 4.38
C ILE A 204 1.64 17.70 4.02
N VAL A 205 1.02 17.38 2.88
CA VAL A 205 0.92 16.00 2.38
C VAL A 205 2.28 15.51 1.87
N ARG A 206 3.03 16.35 1.14
CA ARG A 206 4.41 16.08 0.73
C ARG A 206 5.28 15.71 1.94
N ASP A 207 5.28 16.56 2.96
CA ASP A 207 6.11 16.36 4.15
C ASP A 207 5.72 15.05 4.87
N LEU A 208 4.43 14.79 5.07
CA LEU A 208 3.94 13.55 5.69
C LEU A 208 4.41 12.29 4.94
N PHE A 209 4.39 12.31 3.61
CA PHE A 209 4.70 11.13 2.79
C PHE A 209 6.20 10.83 2.76
N TRP A 210 7.04 11.84 3.03
CA TRP A 210 8.49 11.71 3.12
C TRP A 210 9.01 11.48 4.54
N ASP A 211 8.21 11.79 5.56
CA ASP A 211 8.57 11.70 6.98
C ASP A 211 8.54 10.26 7.52
N ASP A 212 9.61 9.51 7.29
CA ASP A 212 9.76 8.12 7.75
C ASP A 212 9.75 8.00 9.29
N ASP A 213 10.22 9.02 10.00
CA ASP A 213 10.22 9.03 11.47
C ASP A 213 8.79 9.14 11.99
N PHE A 214 7.98 10.02 11.39
CA PHE A 214 6.57 10.16 11.74
C PHE A 214 5.71 8.99 11.22
N ARG A 215 6.13 8.34 10.13
CA ARG A 215 5.44 7.21 9.50
C ARG A 215 5.13 6.08 10.49
N THR A 216 6.05 5.81 11.42
CA THR A 216 5.89 4.81 12.49
C THR A 216 4.68 5.04 13.41
N LYS A 217 4.14 6.27 13.45
CA LYS A 217 2.97 6.61 14.27
C LYS A 217 1.64 6.13 13.65
N TRP A 218 1.62 5.81 12.37
CA TRP A 218 0.38 5.44 11.66
C TRP A 218 0.52 4.24 10.71
N ASP A 219 1.72 3.88 10.26
CA ASP A 219 1.98 2.70 9.43
C ASP A 219 2.73 1.62 10.23
N ASP A 220 1.96 0.64 10.73
CA ASP A 220 2.50 -0.50 11.49
C ASP A 220 3.39 -1.43 10.65
N MET A 221 3.40 -1.26 9.31
CA MET A 221 4.18 -2.09 8.41
C MET A 221 5.61 -1.60 8.19
N LEU A 222 5.96 -0.37 8.59
CA LEU A 222 7.35 0.09 8.56
C LEU A 222 8.04 -0.36 9.86
N ALA A 223 8.95 -1.33 9.76
CA ALA A 223 9.68 -1.86 10.92
C ALA A 223 10.94 -1.05 11.23
N TYR A 224 11.60 -0.56 10.19
CA TYR A 224 12.86 0.15 10.27
C TYR A 224 12.99 1.10 9.08
N SER A 225 13.58 2.27 9.34
CA SER A 225 13.98 3.24 8.33
C SER A 225 15.28 3.92 8.77
N ALA A 226 16.21 4.10 7.85
CA ALA A 226 17.39 4.91 8.05
C ALA A 226 17.81 5.60 6.74
N ILE A 227 18.23 6.85 6.85
CA ILE A 227 18.91 7.57 5.77
C ILE A 227 20.34 7.04 5.74
N LEU A 228 20.75 6.45 4.61
CA LEU A 228 22.13 6.00 4.40
C LEU A 228 22.99 7.15 3.88
N ASP A 229 22.43 7.98 3.00
CA ASP A 229 23.10 9.14 2.42
C ASP A 229 22.07 10.12 1.84
N GLU A 230 22.47 11.37 1.65
CA GLU A 230 21.60 12.43 1.12
C GLU A 230 22.37 13.53 0.39
N CYS A 231 21.79 14.04 -0.69
CA CYS A 231 22.28 15.21 -1.41
C CYS A 231 21.49 16.45 -0.99
N SER A 232 22.14 17.37 -0.27
CA SER A 232 21.51 18.61 0.20
C SER A 232 21.18 19.62 -0.91
N ILE A 233 21.71 19.43 -2.12
CA ILE A 233 21.46 20.32 -3.27
C ILE A 233 20.16 19.92 -3.96
N THR A 234 20.00 18.64 -4.29
CA THR A 234 18.85 18.15 -5.06
C THR A 234 17.71 17.62 -4.18
N GLY A 235 17.99 17.36 -2.91
CA GLY A 235 17.09 16.67 -1.99
C GLY A 235 17.05 15.15 -2.19
N THR A 236 17.95 14.59 -3.00
CA THR A 236 17.98 13.14 -3.22
C THR A 236 18.39 12.43 -1.94
N MET A 237 17.70 11.35 -1.60
CA MET A 237 18.03 10.52 -0.44
C MET A 237 18.22 9.07 -0.85
N LEU A 238 19.23 8.43 -0.27
CA LEU A 238 19.41 6.98 -0.24
C LEU A 238 18.90 6.47 1.10
N VAL A 239 17.89 5.60 1.10
CA VAL A 239 17.19 5.19 2.32
C VAL A 239 17.11 3.67 2.38
N HIS A 240 17.31 3.12 3.58
CA HIS A 240 17.13 1.72 3.91
C HIS A 240 15.82 1.53 4.67
N TRP A 241 14.89 0.74 4.13
CA TRP A 241 13.65 0.35 4.81
C TRP A 241 13.59 -1.16 5.06
N ILE A 242 12.98 -1.53 6.18
CA ILE A 242 12.46 -2.90 6.39
C ILE A 242 10.95 -2.79 6.61
N ARG A 243 10.18 -3.48 5.77
CA ARG A 243 8.72 -3.57 5.90
C ARG A 243 8.30 -4.93 6.42
N LYS A 244 7.39 -4.92 7.40
CA LYS A 244 6.74 -6.13 7.92
C LYS A 244 5.83 -6.71 6.88
N PHE A 245 5.95 -8.01 6.66
CA PHE A 245 5.01 -8.76 5.83
C PHE A 245 4.22 -9.77 6.69
N PRO A 246 3.10 -10.30 6.18
CA PRO A 246 2.37 -11.34 6.89
C PRO A 246 3.28 -12.50 7.28
N PHE A 247 3.04 -13.09 8.47
CA PHE A 247 3.93 -14.07 9.12
C PHE A 247 4.32 -15.30 8.28
N PHE A 248 3.57 -15.60 7.21
CA PHE A 248 3.85 -16.70 6.30
C PHE A 248 4.93 -16.37 5.24
N CYS A 249 5.48 -15.16 5.25
CA CYS A 249 6.59 -14.76 4.37
C CYS A 249 7.56 -13.82 5.10
N SER A 250 8.84 -13.85 4.71
CA SER A 250 9.88 -13.00 5.31
C SER A 250 9.57 -11.51 5.16
N ASP A 251 9.98 -10.68 6.10
CA ASP A 251 9.95 -9.22 5.92
C ASP A 251 10.75 -8.79 4.68
N ARG A 252 10.45 -7.60 4.15
CA ARG A 252 11.07 -7.09 2.92
C ARG A 252 12.04 -5.97 3.24
N GLU A 253 13.23 -6.08 2.67
CA GLU A 253 14.29 -5.08 2.75
C GLU A 253 14.29 -4.26 1.45
N TYR A 254 14.36 -2.94 1.58
CA TYR A 254 14.41 -2.03 0.46
C TYR A 254 15.58 -1.08 0.62
N ILE A 255 16.33 -0.92 -0.44
CA ILE A 255 17.26 0.20 -0.60
C ILE A 255 16.67 1.08 -1.69
N ILE A 256 16.27 2.28 -1.32
CA ILE A 256 15.53 3.18 -2.20
C ILE A 256 16.28 4.49 -2.39
N GLY A 257 16.35 4.92 -3.65
CA GLY A 257 16.68 6.29 -4.02
C GLY A 257 15.39 7.07 -4.18
N ARG A 258 15.31 8.27 -3.60
CA ARG A 258 14.12 9.11 -3.71
C ARG A 258 14.45 10.60 -3.85
N ARG A 259 13.67 11.33 -4.66
CA ARG A 259 13.85 12.77 -4.94
C ARG A 259 12.50 13.44 -5.26
N ILE A 260 12.41 14.75 -5.01
CA ILE A 260 11.22 15.58 -5.27
C ILE A 260 11.54 16.72 -6.22
N TRP A 261 10.66 16.91 -7.21
CA TRP A 261 10.61 18.10 -8.06
C TRP A 261 9.34 18.90 -7.81
N GLU A 262 9.42 20.23 -7.93
CA GLU A 262 8.32 21.16 -7.72
C GLU A 262 8.00 21.93 -9.01
N SER A 263 6.74 21.92 -9.42
CA SER A 263 6.22 22.77 -10.49
C SER A 263 4.95 23.50 -10.03
N GLY A 264 5.05 24.80 -9.81
CA GLY A 264 3.97 25.58 -9.19
C GLY A 264 3.63 25.04 -7.80
N ARG A 265 2.41 24.53 -7.62
CA ARG A 265 1.96 23.85 -6.37
C ARG A 265 1.77 22.35 -6.54
N SER A 266 2.51 21.75 -7.48
CA SER A 266 2.53 20.31 -7.71
C SER A 266 3.91 19.73 -7.40
N TYR A 267 3.94 18.60 -6.72
CA TYR A 267 5.15 17.89 -6.35
C TYR A 267 5.21 16.54 -7.05
N PHE A 268 6.30 16.30 -7.79
CA PHE A 268 6.60 15.05 -8.47
C PHE A 268 7.64 14.32 -7.63
N CYS A 269 7.23 13.24 -6.98
CA CYS A 269 8.02 12.53 -6.00
C CYS A 269 8.35 11.14 -6.56
N VAL A 270 9.62 10.86 -6.80
CA VAL A 270 10.06 9.54 -7.26
C VAL A 270 10.67 8.76 -6.11
N THR A 271 10.32 7.49 -5.97
CA THR A 271 11.03 6.53 -5.12
C THR A 271 11.21 5.23 -5.89
N LYS A 272 12.45 4.77 -6.03
CA LYS A 272 12.78 3.55 -6.75
C LYS A 272 13.86 2.74 -6.03
N GLY A 273 13.89 1.43 -6.28
CA GLY A 273 14.98 0.57 -5.83
C GLY A 273 16.29 0.97 -6.48
N VAL A 274 17.37 1.02 -5.70
CA VAL A 274 18.71 1.37 -6.18
C VAL A 274 19.75 0.37 -5.65
N PRO A 275 20.80 0.06 -6.43
CA PRO A 275 21.89 -0.77 -5.95
C PRO A 275 22.65 -0.04 -4.84
N CYS A 276 23.13 -0.79 -3.85
CA CYS A 276 23.95 -0.26 -2.77
C CYS A 276 24.87 -1.37 -2.26
N SER A 277 26.17 -1.15 -2.38
CA SER A 277 27.21 -2.10 -1.96
C SER A 277 27.47 -2.06 -0.45
N SER A 278 27.20 -0.93 0.23
CA SER A 278 27.44 -0.78 1.67
C SER A 278 26.45 -1.55 2.55
N VAL A 279 25.28 -1.92 2.00
CA VAL A 279 24.28 -2.76 2.70
C VAL A 279 24.21 -4.15 2.04
N PRO A 280 24.99 -5.14 2.53
CA PRO A 280 25.04 -6.47 1.93
C PRO A 280 23.70 -7.19 2.05
N ARG A 281 23.38 -8.02 1.06
CA ARG A 281 22.15 -8.82 1.06
C ARG A 281 22.19 -9.85 2.18
N GLN A 282 21.08 -9.96 2.89
CA GLN A 282 20.82 -11.01 3.86
C GLN A 282 19.74 -11.96 3.34
N ASP A 283 19.69 -13.18 3.88
CA ASP A 283 18.61 -14.13 3.54
C ASP A 283 17.25 -13.68 4.10
N LYS A 284 17.27 -13.00 5.24
CA LYS A 284 16.11 -12.43 5.92
C LYS A 284 16.52 -11.11 6.58
N PRO A 285 15.79 -10.00 6.36
CA PRO A 285 14.67 -9.81 5.43
C PRO A 285 15.03 -10.04 3.95
N ARG A 286 14.03 -10.35 3.09
CA ARG A 286 14.24 -10.53 1.65
C ARG A 286 14.38 -9.16 0.98
N ARG A 287 15.53 -8.91 0.35
CA ARG A 287 15.75 -7.71 -0.49
C ARG A 287 14.81 -7.69 -1.70
N VAL A 288 14.16 -6.55 -1.92
CA VAL A 288 13.35 -6.23 -3.10
C VAL A 288 14.14 -5.29 -4.00
N ASP A 289 14.64 -5.81 -5.11
CA ASP A 289 15.47 -5.05 -6.06
C ASP A 289 14.62 -4.23 -7.03
N LEU A 290 13.58 -4.84 -7.60
CA LEU A 290 12.62 -4.15 -8.44
C LEU A 290 11.57 -3.48 -7.56
N TYR A 291 11.73 -2.18 -7.34
CA TYR A 291 10.79 -1.34 -6.59
C TYR A 291 10.59 -0.01 -7.29
N TYR A 292 9.34 0.40 -7.47
CA TYR A 292 8.96 1.73 -7.94
C TYR A 292 7.68 2.17 -7.21
N SER A 293 7.71 3.33 -6.56
CA SER A 293 6.58 3.91 -5.84
C SER A 293 6.66 5.43 -5.90
N SER A 294 5.93 6.02 -6.83
CA SER A 294 6.07 7.44 -7.15
C SER A 294 4.73 8.16 -7.10
N TRP A 295 4.77 9.43 -6.77
CA TRP A 295 3.61 10.23 -6.36
C TRP A 295 3.59 11.55 -7.13
N CYS A 296 2.41 11.99 -7.56
CA CYS A 296 2.16 13.38 -7.93
C CYS A 296 1.16 13.96 -6.91
N ILE A 297 1.59 14.99 -6.20
CA ILE A 297 0.82 15.64 -5.13
C ILE A 297 0.44 17.03 -5.60
N ARG A 298 -0.85 17.35 -5.63
CA ARG A 298 -1.34 18.65 -6.13
C ARG A 298 -2.59 19.13 -5.41
N ALA A 299 -2.82 20.44 -5.44
CA ALA A 299 -4.05 21.02 -4.94
C ALA A 299 -5.21 20.74 -5.91
N VAL A 300 -6.38 20.42 -5.37
CA VAL A 300 -7.61 20.18 -6.12
C VAL A 300 -8.81 20.82 -5.43
N GLU A 301 -9.90 21.01 -6.17
CA GLU A 301 -11.15 21.52 -5.60
C GLU A 301 -11.69 20.58 -4.52
N SER A 302 -12.19 21.17 -3.44
CA SER A 302 -12.90 20.41 -2.41
C SER A 302 -14.24 19.89 -2.93
N ARG A 303 -14.69 18.74 -2.41
CA ARG A 303 -16.04 18.23 -2.66
C ARG A 303 -17.16 19.17 -2.20
N ARG A 304 -16.85 20.19 -1.41
CA ARG A 304 -17.79 21.23 -0.97
C ARG A 304 -18.38 22.03 -2.14
N GLY A 305 -17.72 22.03 -3.30
CA GLY A 305 -18.21 22.72 -4.50
C GLY A 305 -18.15 24.25 -4.39
N ASP A 306 -17.27 24.77 -3.53
CA ASP A 306 -17.00 26.21 -3.35
C ASP A 306 -15.98 26.77 -4.35
N GLY A 307 -15.47 25.92 -5.26
CA GLY A 307 -14.42 26.26 -6.23
C GLY A 307 -13.05 26.51 -5.59
N GLN A 308 -12.89 26.28 -4.29
CA GLN A 308 -11.64 26.53 -3.58
C GLN A 308 -10.73 25.30 -3.64
N LEU A 309 -9.45 25.53 -3.94
CA LEU A 309 -8.39 24.50 -3.96
C LEU A 309 -7.91 24.15 -2.54
N THR A 310 -8.84 23.70 -1.70
CA THR A 310 -8.62 23.39 -0.28
C THR A 310 -8.40 21.91 0.00
N ALA A 311 -8.50 21.06 -1.03
CA ALA A 311 -8.19 19.65 -0.96
C ALA A 311 -6.86 19.34 -1.67
N CYS A 312 -6.28 18.19 -1.35
CA CYS A 312 -5.05 17.70 -1.97
C CYS A 312 -5.27 16.32 -2.58
N GLU A 313 -4.91 16.18 -3.86
CA GLU A 313 -4.86 14.89 -4.54
C GLU A 313 -3.43 14.33 -4.52
N VAL A 314 -3.33 13.05 -4.20
CA VAL A 314 -2.14 12.22 -4.38
C VAL A 314 -2.44 11.16 -5.43
N LEU A 315 -1.82 11.31 -6.60
CA LEU A 315 -1.73 10.25 -7.60
C LEU A 315 -0.53 9.38 -7.27
N LEU A 316 -0.73 8.08 -7.05
CA LEU A 316 0.32 7.10 -6.79
C LEU A 316 0.44 6.14 -7.98
N PHE A 317 1.67 5.83 -8.38
CA PHE A 317 2.03 4.79 -9.32
C PHE A 317 3.01 3.83 -8.66
N HIS A 318 2.70 2.54 -8.68
CA HIS A 318 3.47 1.56 -7.92
C HIS A 318 3.57 0.20 -8.60
N HIS A 319 4.77 -0.38 -8.57
CA HIS A 319 5.00 -1.78 -8.85
C HIS A 319 6.27 -2.27 -8.15
N GLU A 320 6.30 -3.53 -7.75
CA GLU A 320 7.47 -4.14 -7.12
C GLU A 320 7.48 -5.65 -7.30
N ASP A 321 8.65 -6.27 -7.21
CA ASP A 321 8.80 -7.72 -7.09
C ASP A 321 9.01 -8.14 -5.63
N MET A 322 7.89 -8.34 -4.93
CA MET A 322 7.85 -8.77 -3.53
C MET A 322 8.39 -10.18 -3.30
N GLY A 323 8.63 -10.96 -4.36
CA GLY A 323 8.98 -12.39 -4.26
C GLY A 323 7.82 -13.26 -3.81
N ILE A 324 6.59 -12.84 -4.11
CA ILE A 324 5.36 -13.60 -3.86
C ILE A 324 4.68 -13.82 -5.21
N PRO A 325 4.06 -14.99 -5.45
CA PRO A 325 3.20 -15.19 -6.62
C PRO A 325 2.20 -14.04 -6.79
N TRP A 326 2.16 -13.47 -7.99
CA TRP A 326 1.40 -12.24 -8.24
C TRP A 326 -0.10 -12.37 -7.98
N GLU A 327 -0.69 -13.56 -8.16
CA GLU A 327 -2.10 -13.78 -7.83
C GLU A 327 -2.39 -13.62 -6.32
N ILE A 328 -1.45 -14.04 -5.48
CA ILE A 328 -1.54 -13.88 -4.02
C ILE A 328 -1.38 -12.40 -3.66
N ALA A 329 -0.40 -11.71 -4.26
CA ALA A 329 -0.21 -10.27 -4.05
C ALA A 329 -1.46 -9.48 -4.50
N LYS A 330 -2.02 -9.79 -5.66
CA LYS A 330 -3.26 -9.19 -6.19
C LYS A 330 -4.45 -9.42 -5.26
N LEU A 331 -4.59 -10.62 -4.69
CA LEU A 331 -5.63 -10.89 -3.71
C LEU A 331 -5.44 -10.05 -2.45
N GLY A 332 -4.20 -9.96 -1.94
CA GLY A 332 -3.84 -9.12 -0.80
C GLY A 332 -4.19 -7.65 -1.02
N VAL A 333 -3.82 -7.09 -2.17
CA VAL A 333 -4.17 -5.71 -2.54
C VAL A 333 -5.68 -5.52 -2.60
N ARG A 334 -6.41 -6.42 -3.27
CA ARG A 334 -7.87 -6.30 -3.42
C ARG A 334 -8.61 -6.28 -2.08
N GLN A 335 -8.14 -7.07 -1.10
CA GLN A 335 -8.79 -7.20 0.20
C GLN A 335 -8.27 -6.21 1.26
N GLY A 336 -6.96 -5.95 1.27
CA GLY A 336 -6.29 -5.20 2.33
C GLY A 336 -6.07 -3.72 2.05
N MET A 337 -5.98 -3.31 0.77
CA MET A 337 -5.52 -1.96 0.40
C MET A 337 -6.34 -0.85 1.05
N TRP A 338 -7.68 -0.94 1.04
CA TRP A 338 -8.53 0.06 1.70
C TRP A 338 -8.26 0.15 3.21
N GLY A 339 -8.05 -0.99 3.86
CA GLY A 339 -7.75 -1.06 5.29
C GLY A 339 -6.43 -0.38 5.66
N THR A 340 -5.45 -0.40 4.77
CA THR A 340 -4.16 0.28 4.92
C THR A 340 -4.27 1.76 4.57
N VAL A 341 -4.80 2.08 3.40
CA VAL A 341 -4.89 3.45 2.88
C VAL A 341 -5.73 4.35 3.80
N LYS A 342 -6.82 3.83 4.37
CA LYS A 342 -7.65 4.61 5.31
C LYS A 342 -6.90 5.06 6.56
N LYS A 343 -5.77 4.45 6.93
CA LYS A 343 -4.94 4.86 8.08
C LYS A 343 -4.14 6.14 7.80
N ILE A 344 -3.95 6.49 6.53
CA ILE A 344 -3.25 7.73 6.16
C ILE A 344 -4.04 8.95 6.65
N GLU A 345 -5.36 8.92 6.61
CA GLU A 345 -6.21 10.06 7.04
C GLU A 345 -5.98 10.46 8.51
N PRO A 346 -6.14 9.57 9.51
CA PRO A 346 -5.85 9.95 10.89
C PRO A 346 -4.37 10.27 11.11
N GLY A 347 -3.46 9.63 10.36
CA GLY A 347 -2.03 9.98 10.35
C GLY A 347 -1.78 11.42 9.88
N LEU A 348 -2.44 11.86 8.81
CA LEU A 348 -2.40 13.21 8.29
C LEU A 348 -2.97 14.22 9.28
N ARG A 349 -4.10 13.91 9.94
CA ARG A 349 -4.66 14.78 10.98
C ARG A 349 -3.72 14.93 12.18
N ALA A 350 -3.09 13.84 12.60
CA ALA A 350 -2.08 13.88 13.65
C ALA A 350 -0.85 14.70 13.22
N TYR A 351 -0.44 14.60 11.96
CA TYR A 351 0.67 15.37 11.40
C TYR A 351 0.38 16.87 11.36
N GLN A 352 -0.79 17.25 10.82
CA GLN A 352 -1.28 18.64 10.80
C GLN A 352 -1.30 19.23 12.21
N LYS A 353 -1.82 18.49 13.20
CA LYS A 353 -1.84 18.93 14.60
C LYS A 353 -0.43 19.13 15.16
N ALA A 354 0.49 18.22 14.88
CA ALA A 354 1.87 18.34 15.31
C ALA A 354 2.59 19.54 14.68
N ARG A 355 2.33 19.85 13.41
CA ARG A 355 2.87 21.06 12.75
C ARG A 355 2.26 22.33 13.32
N ALA A 356 0.95 22.36 13.54
CA ALA A 356 0.27 23.51 14.14
C ALA A 356 0.73 23.81 15.57
N SER A 357 1.19 22.79 16.32
CA SER A 357 1.79 22.98 17.65
C SER A 357 3.26 23.40 17.63
N GLY A 358 3.84 23.64 16.44
CA GLY A 358 5.25 24.07 16.30
C GLY A 358 6.27 22.95 16.54
N ALA A 359 5.90 21.68 16.40
CA ALA A 359 6.88 20.59 16.52
C ALA A 359 7.88 20.64 15.36
N GLU A 360 9.16 20.39 15.65
CA GLU A 360 10.23 20.42 14.65
C GLU A 360 10.05 19.37 13.55
N LEU A 361 10.60 19.64 12.37
CA LEU A 361 10.67 18.69 11.25
C LEU A 361 11.73 17.63 11.55
N SER A 362 11.37 16.36 11.31
CA SER A 362 12.36 15.30 11.24
C SER A 362 13.31 15.54 10.07
N ARG A 363 14.47 14.86 10.05
CA ARG A 363 15.42 15.00 8.94
C ARG A 363 14.78 14.61 7.59
N PRO A 364 14.04 13.48 7.47
CA PRO A 364 13.32 13.18 6.24
C PRO A 364 12.30 14.28 5.86
N ALA A 365 11.48 14.78 6.80
CA ALA A 365 10.51 15.83 6.48
C ALA A 365 11.18 17.13 6.01
N PHE A 366 12.32 17.50 6.62
CA PHE A 366 13.12 18.63 6.16
C PHE A 366 13.63 18.42 4.73
N MET A 367 14.16 17.23 4.43
CA MET A 367 14.64 16.89 3.08
C MET A 367 13.53 16.93 2.02
N ALA A 368 12.27 16.71 2.41
CA ALA A 368 11.12 16.88 1.50
C ALA A 368 10.96 18.33 1.00
N GLN A 369 11.46 19.30 1.75
CA GLN A 369 11.41 20.72 1.42
C GLN A 369 12.56 21.16 0.51
N VAL A 370 13.63 20.35 0.42
CA VAL A 370 14.72 20.53 -0.53
C VAL A 370 14.30 19.90 -1.85
N ASN A 371 13.68 20.69 -2.72
CA ASN A 371 13.15 20.20 -4.00
C ASN A 371 13.78 20.91 -5.20
N THR A 372 13.82 20.21 -6.33
CA THR A 372 14.29 20.80 -7.59
C THR A 372 13.13 21.50 -8.28
N LYS A 373 13.21 22.83 -8.43
CA LYS A 373 12.18 23.60 -9.13
C LYS A 373 12.30 23.41 -10.64
N ILE A 374 11.18 23.07 -11.28
CA ILE A 374 11.10 22.86 -12.73
C ILE A 374 10.10 23.83 -13.36
N ASN A 375 10.50 24.41 -14.49
CA ASN A 375 9.60 25.25 -15.27
C ASN A 375 8.46 24.38 -15.85
N PRO A 376 7.17 24.78 -15.72
CA PRO A 376 6.06 24.10 -16.38
C PRO A 376 6.24 23.85 -17.89
N GLU A 377 6.97 24.73 -18.58
CA GLU A 377 7.31 24.55 -20.00
C GLU A 377 8.26 23.38 -20.23
N LEU A 378 9.23 23.19 -19.32
CA LEU A 378 10.14 22.05 -19.35
C LEU A 378 9.39 20.73 -19.10
N LEU A 379 8.42 20.74 -18.17
CA LEU A 379 7.57 19.56 -17.95
C LEU A 379 6.78 19.19 -19.21
N ARG A 380 6.31 20.20 -19.94
CA ARG A 380 5.56 20.02 -21.20
C ARG A 380 6.46 19.53 -22.34
N SER A 381 7.68 20.04 -22.45
CA SER A 381 8.65 19.58 -23.46
C SER A 381 9.15 18.16 -23.16
N LEU A 382 9.32 17.80 -21.89
CA LEU A 382 9.62 16.42 -21.49
C LEU A 382 8.52 15.43 -21.90
N GLY A 383 7.27 15.88 -21.97
CA GLY A 383 6.13 15.09 -22.48
C GLY A 383 5.95 15.12 -24.00
N GLY A 384 6.76 15.87 -24.74
CA GLY A 384 6.59 16.11 -26.17
C GLY A 384 7.87 15.84 -26.96
N ASP A 385 8.15 14.57 -27.21
CA ASP A 385 9.11 14.14 -28.24
C ASP A 385 8.50 12.91 -28.92
N GLU A 386 7.54 13.12 -29.82
CA GLU A 386 7.31 12.31 -31.04
C GLU A 386 6.49 13.14 -32.06
N ASN A 387 7.02 13.22 -33.29
CA ASN A 387 6.45 13.72 -34.55
C ASN A 387 6.70 15.19 -34.96
N LEU A 388 7.98 15.53 -35.18
CA LEU A 388 8.36 16.40 -36.29
C LEU A 388 8.57 15.52 -37.54
N SER A 389 7.53 15.37 -38.34
CA SER A 389 7.67 15.10 -39.77
C SER A 389 6.63 15.93 -40.53
N GLU A 390 7.06 17.10 -40.99
CA GLU A 390 6.42 17.76 -42.13
C GLU A 390 6.71 16.92 -43.38
N ASN A 391 5.66 16.48 -44.08
CA ASN A 391 5.44 16.88 -45.47
C ASN A 391 4.08 16.37 -46.00
N GLU A 392 3.26 17.37 -46.28
CA GLU A 392 2.45 17.59 -47.48
C GLU A 392 1.25 16.73 -47.89
N ALA A 393 0.25 17.52 -48.30
CA ALA A 393 -0.72 17.34 -49.38
C ALA A 393 -2.10 16.78 -49.04
N ALA A 394 -3.05 17.70 -49.17
CA ALA A 394 -4.49 17.56 -49.12
C ALA A 394 -5.05 16.55 -50.13
N THR A 395 -6.15 15.89 -49.75
CA THR A 395 -7.29 15.70 -50.66
C THR A 395 -8.59 15.65 -49.85
N THR A 396 -9.47 16.60 -50.12
CA THR A 396 -10.87 16.65 -49.70
C THR A 396 -11.69 15.52 -50.34
N THR A 397 -12.59 14.87 -49.59
CA THR A 397 -13.91 14.45 -50.10
C THR A 397 -14.88 14.00 -48.97
N SER A 398 -15.96 14.79 -48.84
CA SER A 398 -17.37 14.48 -48.59
C SER A 398 -17.83 13.11 -48.02
N GLU A 399 -18.66 13.22 -46.97
CA GLU A 399 -19.87 12.44 -46.62
C GLU A 399 -19.87 10.89 -46.59
N LYS A 400 -20.16 10.31 -45.41
CA LYS A 400 -21.50 9.76 -45.08
C LYS A 400 -21.53 9.10 -43.70
N SER A 401 -22.55 9.49 -42.93
CA SER A 401 -23.09 8.73 -41.80
C SER A 401 -23.54 7.34 -42.27
N LEU A 402 -23.08 6.28 -41.61
CA LEU A 402 -23.72 4.97 -41.68
C LEU A 402 -23.94 4.44 -40.26
N GLY A 403 -25.17 4.65 -39.78
CA GLY A 403 -25.69 3.93 -38.63
C GLY A 403 -25.67 2.43 -38.92
N ARG A 404 -25.26 1.64 -37.92
CA ARG A 404 -25.35 0.18 -37.99
C ARG A 404 -26.13 -0.33 -36.79
N ASN A 405 -27.30 -0.87 -37.13
CA ASN A 405 -28.29 -1.48 -36.27
C ASN A 405 -27.70 -2.61 -35.42
N ILE A 406 -27.99 -2.61 -34.12
CA ILE A 406 -27.80 -3.76 -33.23
C ILE A 406 -29.13 -4.53 -33.19
N PRO A 407 -29.20 -5.78 -33.69
CA PRO A 407 -30.40 -6.59 -33.53
C PRO A 407 -30.49 -7.09 -32.08
N LYS A 408 -31.64 -6.83 -31.47
CA LYS A 408 -32.05 -7.40 -30.18
C LYS A 408 -32.25 -8.91 -30.33
N LEU A 409 -31.47 -9.72 -29.62
CA LEU A 409 -31.87 -11.07 -29.24
C LEU A 409 -31.39 -11.38 -27.81
N LEU A 410 -32.35 -11.25 -26.88
CA LEU A 410 -32.67 -12.10 -25.71
C LEU A 410 -31.48 -12.59 -24.85
N ILE A 411 -31.29 -12.09 -23.64
CA ILE A 411 -32.05 -12.43 -22.41
C ILE A 411 -32.25 -13.94 -22.29
N PHE A 412 -31.35 -14.62 -21.58
CA PHE A 412 -31.60 -15.71 -20.61
C PHE A 412 -30.24 -16.21 -20.10
N GLY A 413 -29.89 -15.91 -18.85
CA GLY A 413 -28.66 -16.46 -18.25
C GLY A 413 -28.04 -15.70 -17.08
N GLY A 414 -28.84 -15.13 -16.18
CA GLY A 414 -28.32 -14.35 -15.06
C GLY A 414 -29.25 -14.33 -13.86
N ALA A 415 -29.58 -15.50 -13.30
CA ALA A 415 -30.41 -15.62 -12.09
C ALA A 415 -30.08 -16.84 -11.20
N ILE A 416 -28.84 -17.37 -11.24
CA ILE A 416 -28.42 -18.53 -10.40
C ILE A 416 -27.11 -18.24 -9.63
N ILE A 417 -26.73 -16.97 -9.42
CA ILE A 417 -25.59 -16.62 -8.53
C ILE A 417 -25.96 -15.46 -7.58
N LEU A 418 -27.23 -15.40 -7.16
CA LEU A 418 -27.70 -14.45 -6.15
C LEU A 418 -28.49 -15.11 -5.00
N ALA A 419 -28.37 -16.44 -4.86
CA ALA A 419 -29.05 -17.21 -3.81
C ALA A 419 -28.11 -18.08 -2.97
N CYS A 420 -26.81 -17.76 -2.91
CA CYS A 420 -25.84 -18.46 -2.04
C CYS A 420 -24.98 -17.53 -1.16
N SER A 421 -25.39 -16.28 -0.94
CA SER A 421 -24.65 -15.35 -0.07
C SER A 421 -25.49 -14.60 0.96
N PHE A 422 -26.79 -14.90 1.07
CA PHE A 422 -27.63 -14.44 2.17
C PHE A 422 -28.50 -15.59 2.68
N ASP A 423 -27.94 -16.38 3.59
CA ASP A 423 -28.73 -16.88 4.72
C ASP A 423 -27.81 -17.31 5.87
N ARG A 424 -27.49 -16.35 6.73
CA ARG A 424 -27.22 -16.64 8.14
C ARG A 424 -28.58 -16.63 8.82
N GLY A 425 -28.94 -17.77 9.36
CA GLY A 425 -30.32 -18.12 9.68
C GLY A 425 -31.05 -17.13 10.57
N LEU A 426 -32.32 -16.90 10.25
CA LEU A 426 -33.46 -16.89 11.16
C LEU A 426 -34.72 -16.52 10.38
N LEU A 427 -35.32 -17.45 9.62
CA LEU A 427 -36.73 -17.37 9.23
C LEU A 427 -37.30 -18.77 8.95
N THR A 428 -37.49 -19.50 10.05
CA THR A 428 -38.77 -20.10 10.46
C THR A 428 -39.64 -20.80 9.39
N LYS A 429 -39.52 -22.14 9.33
CA LYS A 429 -40.57 -23.17 9.50
C LYS A 429 -41.96 -23.06 8.82
N ALA A 430 -42.24 -22.12 7.91
CA ALA A 430 -43.58 -21.96 7.34
C ALA A 430 -43.73 -22.30 5.84
N PHE A 431 -42.65 -22.64 5.11
CA PHE A 431 -42.74 -22.83 3.64
C PHE A 431 -42.52 -24.26 3.13
N ILE A 432 -42.14 -25.21 3.99
CA ILE A 432 -41.82 -26.59 3.56
C ILE A 432 -43.09 -27.47 3.41
N PHE A 433 -44.26 -27.02 3.86
CA PHE A 433 -45.47 -27.84 3.82
C PHE A 433 -46.36 -27.66 2.56
N ASN A 434 -46.01 -26.81 1.59
CA ASN A 434 -46.88 -26.55 0.42
C ASN A 434 -46.28 -26.81 -0.97
N VAL A 435 -45.04 -27.31 -1.07
CA VAL A 435 -44.45 -27.71 -2.37
C VAL A 435 -44.49 -29.23 -2.62
N GLY A 436 -44.74 -30.03 -1.57
CA GLY A 436 -44.89 -31.49 -1.66
C GLY A 436 -46.18 -31.99 -2.33
N ARG A 437 -47.11 -31.11 -2.72
CA ARG A 437 -48.42 -31.49 -3.30
C ARG A 437 -48.60 -31.12 -4.78
N ARG A 438 -47.56 -30.64 -5.48
CA ARG A 438 -47.67 -30.23 -6.90
C ARG A 438 -46.75 -30.93 -7.89
N PHE A 439 -45.90 -31.86 -7.47
CA PHE A 439 -45.08 -32.70 -8.38
C PHE A 439 -45.55 -34.15 -8.52
N GLY A 440 -46.63 -34.54 -7.86
CA GLY A 440 -47.21 -35.90 -7.94
C GLY A 440 -48.13 -36.17 -9.14
N ASN A 441 -48.34 -35.23 -10.07
CA ASN A 441 -49.37 -35.37 -11.13
C ASN A 441 -48.91 -35.01 -12.56
N MET A 442 -47.60 -34.97 -12.85
CA MET A 442 -47.09 -34.75 -14.23
C MET A 442 -46.43 -36.02 -14.80
N GLY A 443 -46.97 -37.19 -14.46
CA GLY A 443 -46.50 -38.50 -14.89
C GLY A 443 -47.64 -39.38 -15.38
N ARG A 444 -48.47 -38.87 -16.29
CA ARG A 444 -49.44 -39.65 -17.10
C ARG A 444 -49.95 -38.76 -18.23
N ASN A 445 -49.28 -38.82 -19.37
CA ASN A 445 -49.81 -38.63 -20.74
C ASN A 445 -48.63 -38.37 -21.70
N ALA A 446 -47.82 -39.41 -21.90
CA ALA A 446 -46.87 -39.51 -23.02
C ALA A 446 -46.77 -40.99 -23.43
N ARG A 447 -47.89 -41.56 -23.84
CA ARG A 447 -47.99 -42.74 -24.70
C ARG A 447 -49.21 -42.52 -25.58
N LEU A 448 -49.07 -42.89 -26.87
CA LEU A 448 -49.99 -42.69 -27.99
C LEU A 448 -49.71 -41.41 -28.80
N ASN A 449 -48.70 -41.48 -29.66
CA ASN A 449 -48.91 -41.45 -31.13
C ASN A 449 -47.55 -41.48 -31.85
N ALA A 450 -47.06 -42.70 -32.08
CA ALA A 450 -46.12 -43.03 -33.14
C ALA A 450 -46.51 -44.42 -33.67
N GLY A 451 -46.72 -44.52 -34.99
CA GLY A 451 -47.20 -45.68 -35.74
C GLY A 451 -48.65 -45.47 -36.21
N THR A 452 -49.00 -45.45 -37.49
CA THR A 452 -48.55 -46.34 -38.57
C THR A 452 -48.97 -45.75 -39.92
N THR A 453 -48.10 -45.92 -40.94
CA THR A 453 -48.30 -45.78 -42.42
C THR A 453 -48.78 -44.47 -43.01
#